data_AF-A0A947B348-F1
#
_entry.id   AF-A0A947B348-F1
#
_cell.length_a   1.000
_cell.length_b   1.000
_cell.length_c   1.000
_cell.angle_alpha   90.00
_cell.angle_beta   90.00
_cell.angle_gamma   90.00
#
_symmetry.space_group_name_H-M   'P 1'
#
loop_
_entity.id
_entity.type
_entity.pdbx_description
1 polymer ?
#
loop_
_entity_poly.entity_id
_entity_poly.type
_entity_poly.pdbx_seq_one_letter_code
_entity_poly.pdbx_strand_id
1 'polypeptide(L)'
;MGREVTLEFIRVTEAAALKASRWMGRGEKEAADQAAVDAMRGMLDLVSIRGTIIIGEGEKDQAPMLYIGEKVGGGGLRDPKVDIA
;
A
#
# COMPACT_ATOMS: atom_id res chain seq x y z
N MET A 1 -8.15 15.96 -6.33
CA MET A 1 -8.01 14.97 -5.25
C MET A 1 -8.48 15.63 -3.96
N GLY A 2 -9.37 14.99 -3.19
CA GLY A 2 -9.96 15.60 -1.98
C GLY A 2 -9.00 15.58 -0.80
N ARG A 3 -9.11 16.56 0.11
CA ARG A 3 -8.26 16.68 1.32
C ARG A 3 -8.34 15.45 2.24
N GLU A 4 -9.46 14.74 2.24
CA GLU A 4 -9.67 13.51 3.02
C GLU A 4 -8.73 12.39 2.56
N VAL A 5 -8.60 12.17 1.25
CA VAL A 5 -7.72 11.15 0.66
C VAL A 5 -6.25 11.38 1.05
N THR A 6 -5.81 12.64 1.12
CA THR A 6 -4.43 12.98 1.55
C THR A 6 -4.15 12.52 2.99
N LEU A 7 -5.11 12.69 3.90
CA LEU A 7 -4.95 12.27 5.29
C LEU A 7 -5.01 10.74 5.45
N GLU A 8 -5.74 10.05 4.56
CA GLU A 8 -5.79 8.59 4.55
C GLU A 8 -4.44 7.98 4.13
N PHE A 9 -3.76 8.56 3.13
CA PHE A 9 -2.43 8.10 2.70
C PHE A 9 -1.34 8.30 3.77
N ILE A 10 -1.47 9.29 4.65
CA ILE A 10 -0.58 9.42 5.82
C ILE A 10 -0.65 8.17 6.69
N ARG A 11 -1.86 7.65 6.94
CA ARG A 11 -2.04 6.46 7.78
C ARG A 11 -1.49 5.19 7.11
N VAL A 12 -1.53 5.12 5.78
CA VAL A 12 -0.94 4.01 5.01
C VAL A 12 0.56 3.94 5.27
N THR A 13 1.27 5.07 5.14
CA THR A 13 2.72 5.11 5.33
C THR A 13 3.12 4.96 6.81
N GLU A 14 2.36 5.50 7.75
CA GLU A 14 2.55 5.29 9.19
C GLU A 14 2.43 3.81 9.57
N ALA A 15 1.39 3.12 9.09
CA ALA A 15 1.20 1.70 9.37
C ALA A 15 2.35 0.85 8.83
N ALA A 16 2.80 1.14 7.60
CA ALA A 16 3.96 0.49 6.99
C ALA A 16 5.22 0.65 7.83
N ALA A 17 5.57 1.89 8.17
CA ALA A 17 6.76 2.21 8.94
C ALA A 17 6.71 1.59 10.34
N LEU A 18 5.56 1.63 11.02
CA LEU A 18 5.39 1.03 12.35
C LEU A 18 5.55 -0.50 12.32
N LYS A 19 5.13 -1.17 11.25
CA LYS A 19 5.27 -2.62 11.11
C LYS A 19 6.68 -3.03 10.72
N ALA A 20 7.30 -2.33 9.77
CA ALA A 20 8.69 -2.53 9.38
C ALA A 20 9.66 -2.29 10.53
N SER A 21 9.44 -1.23 11.33
CA SER A 21 10.36 -0.82 12.41
C SER A 21 10.58 -1.90 13.49
N ARG A 22 9.66 -2.85 13.65
CA ARG A 22 9.81 -3.98 14.58
C ARG A 22 10.98 -4.90 14.22
N TRP A 23 11.40 -4.87 12.97
CA TRP A 23 12.50 -5.67 12.41
C TRP A 23 13.82 -4.90 12.29
N MET A 24 13.84 -3.63 12.71
CA MET A 24 15.04 -2.79 12.67
C MET A 24 16.18 -3.41 13.48
N GLY A 25 17.36 -3.51 12.87
CA GLY A 25 18.56 -4.06 13.50
C GLY A 25 18.60 -5.59 13.61
N ARG A 26 17.62 -6.32 13.07
CA ARG A 26 17.58 -7.80 13.13
C ARG A 26 18.30 -8.50 12.00
N GLY A 27 18.65 -7.78 10.93
CA GLY A 27 19.23 -8.38 9.72
C GLY A 27 18.22 -9.17 8.86
N GLU A 28 16.94 -9.14 9.21
CA GLU A 28 15.86 -9.88 8.54
C GLU A 28 15.15 -8.99 7.52
N LYS A 29 15.83 -8.71 6.39
CA LYS A 29 15.33 -7.81 5.33
C LYS A 29 13.95 -8.23 4.81
N GLU A 30 13.79 -9.48 4.40
CA GLU A 30 12.57 -9.99 3.78
C GLU A 30 11.37 -9.95 4.76
N ALA A 31 11.61 -10.18 6.05
CA ALA A 31 10.56 -10.08 7.07
C ALA A 31 10.14 -8.63 7.34
N ALA A 32 11.10 -7.70 7.32
CA ALA A 32 10.82 -6.27 7.45
C ALA A 32 9.98 -5.74 6.27
N ASP A 33 10.35 -6.17 5.07
CA ASP A 33 9.70 -5.80 3.81
C ASP A 33 8.27 -6.34 3.74
N GLN A 34 8.09 -7.65 3.95
CA GLN A 34 6.76 -8.26 4.01
C GLN A 34 5.85 -7.58 5.04
N ALA A 35 6.37 -7.25 6.22
CA ALA A 35 5.59 -6.57 7.25
C ALA A 35 5.14 -5.16 6.82
N ALA A 36 5.93 -4.45 6.01
CA ALA A 36 5.57 -3.15 5.46
C ALA A 36 4.50 -3.29 4.37
N VAL A 37 4.72 -4.21 3.42
CA VAL A 37 3.81 -4.48 2.29
C VAL A 37 2.44 -4.91 2.78
N ASP A 38 2.36 -5.84 3.73
CA ASP A 38 1.11 -6.32 4.33
C ASP A 38 0.31 -5.16 4.94
N ALA A 39 1.01 -4.28 5.66
CA ALA A 39 0.40 -3.15 6.33
C ALA A 39 -0.10 -2.09 5.34
N MET A 40 0.71 -1.75 4.34
CA MET A 40 0.30 -0.82 3.27
C MET A 40 -0.91 -1.37 2.53
N ARG A 41 -0.84 -2.63 2.09
CA ARG A 41 -1.90 -3.24 1.29
C ARG A 41 -3.22 -3.26 2.05
N GLY A 42 -3.21 -3.67 3.32
CA GLY A 42 -4.42 -3.67 4.15
C GLY A 42 -4.97 -2.27 4.42
N MET A 43 -4.11 -1.27 4.61
CA MET A 43 -4.56 0.12 4.80
C MET A 43 -5.12 0.74 3.52
N LEU A 44 -4.57 0.39 2.35
CA LEU A 44 -5.06 0.86 1.06
C LEU A 44 -6.51 0.44 0.80
N ASP A 45 -6.96 -0.72 1.30
CA ASP A 45 -8.38 -1.14 1.18
C ASP A 45 -9.36 -0.23 1.93
N LEU A 46 -8.88 0.59 2.87
CA LEU A 46 -9.69 1.52 3.64
C LEU A 46 -9.77 2.92 3.00
N VAL A 47 -8.97 3.18 1.97
CA VAL A 47 -8.89 4.49 1.30
C VAL A 47 -10.02 4.58 0.26
N SER A 48 -10.74 5.70 0.24
CA SER A 48 -11.87 5.91 -0.67
C SER A 48 -11.40 6.31 -2.08
N ILE A 49 -10.75 5.37 -2.76
CA ILE A 49 -10.16 5.52 -4.09
C ILE A 49 -10.42 4.28 -4.95
N ARG A 50 -10.25 4.45 -6.26
CA ARG A 50 -10.06 3.34 -7.21
C ARG A 50 -8.62 3.37 -7.69
N GLY A 51 -7.74 2.79 -6.87
CA GLY A 51 -6.30 2.78 -7.06
C GLY A 51 -5.86 1.71 -8.06
N THR A 52 -4.83 2.03 -8.85
CA THR A 52 -4.06 1.06 -9.62
C THR A 52 -2.59 1.20 -9.27
N ILE A 53 -1.96 0.11 -8.84
CA ILE A 53 -0.51 0.08 -8.65
C ILE A 53 0.16 0.15 -10.02
N ILE A 54 0.97 1.18 -10.28
CA ILE A 54 1.76 1.34 -11.51
C ILE A 54 3.25 1.11 -11.25
N ILE A 55 3.68 1.26 -10.00
CA ILE A 55 5.01 0.90 -9.49
C ILE A 55 4.75 0.18 -8.17
N GLY A 56 5.41 -0.95 -7.95
CA GLY A 56 5.21 -1.77 -6.75
C GLY A 56 6.31 -2.81 -6.60
N GLU A 57 6.05 -3.86 -5.82
CA GLU A 57 7.03 -4.90 -5.46
C GLU A 57 7.56 -5.69 -6.67
N GLY A 58 6.78 -5.72 -7.77
CA GLY A 58 7.19 -6.32 -9.03
C GLY A 58 6.02 -6.70 -9.92
N GLU A 59 6.29 -7.59 -10.86
CA GLU A 59 5.26 -8.21 -11.70
C GLU A 59 4.41 -9.18 -10.87
N LYS A 60 3.15 -9.41 -11.29
CA LYS A 60 2.19 -10.28 -10.58
C LYS A 60 2.72 -11.70 -10.30
N ASP A 61 3.55 -12.23 -11.19
CA ASP A 61 4.11 -13.58 -11.05
C ASP A 61 5.26 -13.64 -10.02
N GLN A 62 5.79 -12.48 -9.61
CA GLN A 62 6.92 -12.34 -8.68
C GLN A 62 6.52 -11.75 -7.34
N ALA A 63 5.42 -10.99 -7.29
CA ALA A 63 4.92 -10.31 -6.10
C ALA A 63 3.46 -10.70 -5.80
N PRO A 64 3.15 -11.27 -4.62
CA PRO A 64 1.79 -11.68 -4.26
C PRO A 64 0.86 -10.49 -3.96
N MET A 65 1.43 -9.34 -3.57
CA MET A 65 0.72 -8.10 -3.21
C MET A 65 1.55 -6.90 -3.68
N LEU A 66 0.88 -5.76 -3.86
CA LEU A 66 1.39 -4.53 -4.45
C LEU A 66 2.11 -4.75 -5.79
N TYR A 67 1.58 -5.63 -6.63
CA TYR A 67 2.15 -5.88 -7.95
C TYR A 67 1.64 -4.87 -9.00
N ILE A 68 2.39 -4.68 -10.08
CA ILE A 68 2.02 -3.77 -11.17
C ILE A 68 0.68 -4.20 -11.78
N GLY A 69 -0.29 -3.27 -11.78
CA GLY A 69 -1.65 -3.47 -12.26
C GLY A 69 -2.66 -3.87 -11.18
N GLU A 70 -2.22 -4.11 -9.94
CA GLU A 70 -3.12 -4.46 -8.84
C GLU A 70 -4.14 -3.33 -8.58
N LYS A 71 -5.39 -3.74 -8.29
CA LYS A 71 -6.47 -2.82 -7.91
C LYS A 71 -6.58 -2.76 -6.39
N VAL A 72 -6.54 -1.53 -5.86
CA VAL A 72 -6.57 -1.24 -4.42
C VAL A 72 -7.55 -0.10 -4.13
N GLY A 73 -7.94 0.05 -2.87
CA GLY A 73 -8.96 1.03 -2.47
C GLY A 73 -10.32 0.40 -2.24
N GLY A 74 -11.04 0.92 -1.25
CA GLY A 74 -12.42 0.56 -0.93
C GLY A 74 -13.47 1.41 -1.67
N GLY A 75 -13.03 2.31 -2.56
CA GLY A 75 -13.88 3.31 -3.19
C GLY A 75 -14.82 2.76 -4.26
N GLY A 76 -16.02 3.33 -4.32
CA GLY A 76 -17.05 3.05 -5.32
C GLY A 76 -16.84 3.77 -6.66
N LEU A 77 -17.81 3.61 -7.59
CA LEU A 77 -17.71 4.19 -8.94
C LEU A 77 -17.49 5.72 -8.99
N ARG A 78 -17.95 6.43 -7.95
CA ARG A 78 -17.86 7.89 -7.85
C ARG A 78 -16.53 8.38 -7.29
N ASP A 79 -15.73 7.48 -6.72
CA ASP A 79 -14.45 7.82 -6.10
C ASP A 79 -13.36 8.01 -7.15
N PRO A 80 -12.34 8.82 -6.84
CA PRO A 80 -11.30 9.18 -7.80
C PRO A 80 -10.51 7.95 -8.24
N LYS A 81 -10.20 7.90 -9.55
CA LYS A 81 -9.19 6.98 -10.08
C LYS A 81 -7.82 7.58 -9.84
N VAL A 82 -6.92 6.77 -9.31
CA VAL A 82 -5.55 7.20 -9.04
C VAL A 82 -4.59 6.09 -9.41
N ASP A 83 -3.43 6.50 -9.90
CA ASP A 83 -2.28 5.62 -10.08
C ASP A 83 -1.39 5.77 -8.85
N ILE A 84 -0.90 4.64 -8.33
CA ILE A 84 -0.15 4.54 -7.09
C ILE A 84 1.22 3.94 -7.40
N ALA A 85 2.23 4.53 -6.79
CA ALA A 85 3.61 4.09 -6.84
C ALA A 85 4.11 3.79 -5.43
#